data_AF-A0A374AM52-F1
#
_entry.id   AF-A0A374AM52-F1
#
_cell.length_a   1.000
_cell.length_b   1.000
_cell.length_c   1.000
_cell.angle_alpha   90.00
_cell.angle_beta   90.00
_cell.angle_gamma   90.00
#
_symmetry.space_group_name_H-M   'P 1'
#
loop_
_entity.id
_entity.type
_entity.pdbx_description
1 polymer ?
#
loop_
_entity_poly.entity_id
_entity_poly.type
_entity_poly.pdbx_seq_one_letter_code
_entity_poly.pdbx_strand_id
1 'polypeptide(L)'
;MNIGKAFAVFQQIESKKYTKDEKYEAIHDVINAATINSITKRQVLDVASYLFEEQNKYRWHDLRDNPNDLPDANYPSNTWFEVVQKDNEEELPRAAMQYDDVLGFGFYHDIFDPVSLGYVDTEFTTAEEEGLAEVVAWREIDEFESEEE
;
A
#
# COMPACT_ATOMS: atom_id res chain seq x y z
N MET A 1 -10.48 16.40 16.12
CA MET A 1 -10.36 17.71 15.40
C MET A 1 -11.41 18.73 15.89
N ASN A 2 -11.39 20.03 15.51
CA ASN A 2 -12.58 20.89 15.69
C ASN A 2 -13.63 20.58 14.60
N ILE A 3 -14.92 20.70 14.93
CA ILE A 3 -15.98 20.21 14.02
C ILE A 3 -16.00 20.97 12.69
N GLY A 4 -15.69 22.28 12.68
CA GLY A 4 -15.64 23.06 11.44
C GLY A 4 -14.55 22.59 10.48
N LYS A 5 -13.36 22.26 10.98
CA LYS A 5 -12.26 21.69 10.20
C LYS A 5 -12.61 20.27 9.75
N ALA A 6 -13.20 19.44 10.60
CA ALA A 6 -13.63 18.09 10.24
C ALA A 6 -14.60 18.10 9.04
N PHE A 7 -15.60 18.99 9.06
CA PHE A 7 -16.50 19.16 7.92
C PHE A 7 -15.77 19.63 6.66
N ALA A 8 -14.84 20.58 6.77
CA ALA A 8 -14.08 21.07 5.62
C ALA A 8 -13.19 19.99 4.99
N VAL A 9 -12.57 19.14 5.81
CA VAL A 9 -11.77 17.98 5.35
C VAL A 9 -12.67 16.94 4.70
N PHE A 10 -13.78 16.56 5.34
CA PHE A 10 -14.74 15.60 4.81
C PHE A 10 -15.29 16.02 3.43
N GLN A 11 -15.62 17.29 3.28
CA GLN A 11 -16.10 17.85 2.01
C GLN A 11 -15.05 17.89 0.90
N GLN A 12 -13.76 17.78 1.25
CA GLN A 12 -12.61 17.83 0.36
C GLN A 12 -11.74 16.58 0.52
N ILE A 13 -12.37 15.40 0.70
CA ILE A 13 -11.66 14.17 1.07
C ILE A 13 -10.57 13.76 0.07
N GLU A 14 -10.78 14.03 -1.22
CA GLU A 14 -9.82 13.76 -2.29
C GLU A 14 -8.64 14.75 -2.31
N SER A 15 -8.69 15.83 -1.52
CA SER A 15 -7.64 16.84 -1.49
C SER A 15 -6.33 16.27 -0.93
N LYS A 16 -5.23 16.55 -1.63
CA LYS A 16 -3.86 16.26 -1.16
C LYS A 16 -3.39 17.19 -0.04
N LYS A 17 -4.21 18.18 0.34
CA LYS A 17 -3.88 19.14 1.41
C LYS A 17 -3.86 18.51 2.80
N TYR A 18 -4.60 17.43 3.00
CA TYR A 18 -4.82 16.81 4.30
C TYR A 18 -4.13 15.46 4.37
N THR A 19 -3.52 15.15 5.51
CA THR A 19 -2.87 13.85 5.74
C THR A 19 -3.90 12.72 5.85
N LYS A 20 -3.45 11.47 5.75
CA LYS A 20 -4.29 10.27 5.91
C LYS A 20 -4.99 10.29 7.29
N ASP A 21 -4.25 10.62 8.35
CA ASP A 21 -4.78 10.75 9.71
C ASP A 21 -5.80 11.89 9.85
N GLU A 22 -5.53 13.07 9.29
CA GLU A 22 -6.48 14.18 9.32
C GLU A 22 -7.80 13.79 8.63
N LYS A 23 -7.72 13.04 7.53
CA LYS A 23 -8.90 12.53 6.83
C LYS A 23 -9.67 11.53 7.68
N TYR A 24 -9.00 10.56 8.31
CA TYR A 24 -9.68 9.59 9.18
C TYR A 24 -10.32 10.24 10.41
N GLU A 25 -9.62 11.16 11.08
CA GLU A 25 -10.19 11.91 12.20
C GLU A 25 -11.43 12.70 11.76
N ALA A 26 -11.36 13.36 10.61
CA ALA A 26 -12.49 14.14 10.08
C ALA A 26 -13.70 13.26 9.75
N ILE A 27 -13.48 12.09 9.13
CA ILE A 27 -14.52 11.10 8.86
C ILE A 27 -15.17 10.65 10.17
N HIS A 28 -14.36 10.30 11.17
CA HIS A 28 -14.85 9.87 12.48
C HIS A 28 -15.67 10.97 13.17
N ASP A 29 -15.18 12.20 13.21
CA ASP A 29 -15.85 13.33 13.87
C ASP A 29 -17.17 13.70 13.18
N VAL A 30 -17.23 13.62 11.84
CA VAL A 30 -18.44 13.93 11.06
C VAL A 30 -19.49 12.83 11.17
N ILE A 31 -19.10 11.55 11.13
CA ILE A 31 -20.04 10.42 11.29
C ILE A 31 -20.69 10.42 12.68
N ASN A 32 -19.93 10.82 13.71
CA ASN A 32 -20.42 10.92 15.08
C ASN A 32 -21.14 12.25 15.39
N ALA A 33 -21.23 13.18 14.43
CA ALA A 33 -21.92 14.43 14.62
C ALA A 33 -23.44 14.22 14.73
N ALA A 34 -24.12 15.02 15.55
CA ALA A 34 -25.56 14.93 15.72
C ALA A 34 -26.36 15.16 14.41
N THR A 35 -25.80 15.95 13.47
CA THR A 35 -26.37 16.19 12.14
C THR A 35 -25.29 16.49 11.10
N ILE A 36 -25.52 16.09 9.86
CA ILE A 36 -24.64 16.33 8.68
C ILE A 36 -25.31 17.23 7.64
N ASN A 37 -26.04 18.26 8.10
CA ASN A 37 -26.94 19.09 7.27
C ASN A 37 -26.27 19.94 6.18
N SER A 38 -24.94 20.05 6.16
CA SER A 38 -24.16 20.81 5.17
C SER A 38 -23.39 19.92 4.17
N ILE A 39 -23.59 18.60 4.23
CA ILE A 39 -22.89 17.63 3.38
C ILE A 39 -23.83 17.11 2.31
N THR A 40 -23.40 17.18 1.05
CA THR A 40 -24.15 16.66 -0.08
C THR A 40 -24.01 15.15 -0.20
N LYS A 41 -24.98 14.48 -0.84
CA LYS A 41 -24.87 13.04 -1.16
C LYS A 41 -23.59 12.72 -1.93
N ARG A 42 -23.15 13.59 -2.84
CA ARG A 42 -21.91 13.40 -3.61
C ARG A 42 -20.71 13.32 -2.68
N GLN A 43 -20.56 14.25 -1.75
CA GLN A 43 -19.46 14.24 -0.78
C GLN A 43 -19.46 13.00 0.12
N VAL A 44 -20.63 12.50 0.52
CA VAL A 44 -20.73 11.22 1.24
C VAL A 44 -20.24 10.06 0.37
N LEU A 45 -20.61 10.04 -0.91
CA LEU A 45 -20.14 9.00 -1.85
C LEU A 45 -18.64 9.10 -2.09
N ASP A 46 -18.07 10.30 -2.18
CA ASP A 46 -16.64 10.50 -2.37
C ASP A 46 -15.86 9.98 -1.14
N VAL A 47 -16.37 10.22 0.08
CA VAL A 47 -15.79 9.63 1.30
C VAL A 47 -15.92 8.11 1.33
N ALA A 48 -17.06 7.57 0.90
CA ALA A 48 -17.24 6.12 0.81
C ALA A 48 -16.26 5.51 -0.20
N SER A 49 -16.12 6.10 -1.39
CA SER A 49 -15.13 5.71 -2.40
C SER A 49 -13.71 5.75 -1.84
N TYR A 50 -13.33 6.84 -1.17
CA TYR A 50 -12.05 6.96 -0.49
C TYR A 50 -11.81 5.81 0.50
N LEU A 51 -12.77 5.52 1.38
CA LEU A 51 -12.64 4.41 2.34
C LEU A 51 -12.55 3.04 1.64
N PHE A 52 -13.31 2.81 0.57
CA PHE A 52 -13.22 1.58 -0.21
C PHE A 52 -11.87 1.45 -0.92
N GLU A 53 -11.34 2.53 -1.49
CA GLU A 53 -10.03 2.56 -2.14
C GLU A 53 -8.92 2.30 -1.11
N GLU A 54 -8.94 2.99 0.04
CA GLU A 54 -7.99 2.79 1.14
C GLU A 54 -8.04 1.36 1.69
N GLN A 55 -9.25 0.79 1.87
CA GLN A 55 -9.37 -0.60 2.32
C GLN A 55 -8.90 -1.59 1.25
N ASN A 56 -9.18 -1.31 -0.02
CA ASN A 56 -8.76 -2.17 -1.13
C ASN A 56 -7.27 -2.09 -1.40
N LYS A 57 -6.60 -0.99 -1.04
CA LYS A 57 -5.15 -0.83 -1.21
C LYS A 57 -4.34 -1.90 -0.47
N TYR A 58 -4.77 -2.25 0.75
CA TYR A 58 -4.07 -3.22 1.61
C TYR A 58 -4.77 -4.58 1.71
N ARG A 59 -5.67 -4.88 0.78
CA ARG A 59 -6.35 -6.18 0.74
C ARG A 59 -5.36 -7.27 0.29
N TRP A 60 -5.69 -8.51 0.60
CA TRP A 60 -5.02 -9.63 -0.04
C TRP A 60 -5.46 -9.76 -1.50
N HIS A 61 -4.49 -9.80 -2.39
CA HIS A 61 -4.64 -10.11 -3.80
C HIS A 61 -4.29 -11.59 -3.98
N ASP A 62 -5.32 -12.44 -4.05
CA ASP A 62 -5.15 -13.88 -4.30
C ASP A 62 -5.00 -14.12 -5.80
N LEU A 63 -3.79 -14.51 -6.21
CA LEU A 63 -3.44 -14.74 -7.61
C LEU A 63 -4.08 -16.02 -8.16
N ARG A 64 -4.62 -16.88 -7.31
CA ARG A 64 -5.39 -18.07 -7.74
C ARG A 64 -6.78 -17.67 -8.21
N ASP A 65 -7.38 -16.67 -7.57
CA ASP A 65 -8.67 -16.10 -7.94
C ASP A 65 -8.54 -15.17 -9.16
N ASN A 66 -7.50 -14.32 -9.16
CA ASN A 66 -7.21 -13.43 -10.27
C ASN A 66 -5.68 -13.30 -10.52
N PRO A 67 -5.12 -14.07 -11.46
CA PRO A 67 -3.68 -14.06 -11.74
C PRO A 67 -3.11 -12.72 -12.24
N ASN A 68 -3.97 -11.82 -12.73
CA ASN A 68 -3.55 -10.51 -13.24
C ASN A 68 -3.71 -9.39 -12.20
N ASP A 69 -4.14 -9.71 -10.98
CA ASP A 69 -4.23 -8.77 -9.85
C ASP A 69 -2.84 -8.57 -9.23
N LEU A 70 -1.86 -8.20 -10.07
CA LEU A 70 -0.45 -8.01 -9.71
C LEU A 70 -0.20 -6.56 -9.28
N PRO A 71 0.90 -6.27 -8.55
CA PRO A 71 1.27 -4.91 -8.22
C PRO A 71 1.39 -4.05 -9.49
N ASP A 72 0.85 -2.82 -9.45
CA ASP A 72 0.85 -1.92 -10.60
C ASP A 72 2.18 -1.14 -10.74
N ALA A 73 2.38 -0.50 -11.89
CA ALA A 73 3.63 0.21 -12.20
C ALA A 73 3.80 1.57 -11.47
N ASN A 74 2.87 1.97 -10.59
CA ASN A 74 2.96 3.26 -9.88
C ASN A 74 3.66 3.14 -8.53
N TYR A 75 4.10 1.95 -8.12
CA TYR A 75 4.87 1.79 -6.90
C TYR A 75 6.27 2.40 -7.03
N PRO A 76 6.77 3.10 -6.00
CA PRO A 76 8.18 3.46 -5.91
C PRO A 76 9.08 2.26 -6.18
N SER A 77 10.18 2.48 -6.89
CA SER A 77 11.25 1.47 -6.98
C SER A 77 11.62 1.06 -5.55
N ASN A 78 11.56 -0.25 -5.26
CA ASN A 78 11.84 -0.89 -3.98
C ASN A 78 10.68 -1.04 -2.97
N THR A 79 9.42 -0.82 -3.34
CA THR A 79 8.27 -1.15 -2.46
C THR A 79 8.28 -2.62 -2.06
N TRP A 80 8.02 -2.88 -0.77
CA TRP A 80 7.93 -4.22 -0.20
C TRP A 80 6.47 -4.66 -0.04
N PHE A 81 6.20 -5.89 -0.46
CA PHE A 81 4.90 -6.54 -0.36
C PHE A 81 5.00 -7.73 0.58
N GLU A 82 3.97 -7.95 1.39
CA GLU A 82 3.84 -9.19 2.14
C GLU A 82 3.27 -10.25 1.20
N VAL A 83 3.91 -11.41 1.14
CA VAL A 83 3.57 -12.46 0.18
C VAL A 83 3.23 -13.78 0.86
N VAL A 84 2.32 -14.52 0.24
CA VAL A 84 2.01 -15.91 0.57
C VAL A 84 2.66 -16.79 -0.47
N GLN A 85 3.53 -17.69 -0.02
CA GLN A 85 4.16 -18.69 -0.86
C GLN A 85 3.39 -20.00 -0.77
N LYS A 86 3.31 -20.71 -1.90
CA LYS A 86 2.50 -21.92 -2.05
C LYS A 86 2.85 -23.06 -1.09
N ASP A 87 4.11 -23.15 -0.68
CA ASP A 87 4.59 -24.19 0.24
C ASP A 87 4.39 -23.82 1.70
N ASN A 88 4.32 -22.52 2.03
CA ASN A 88 4.27 -22.00 3.39
C ASN A 88 3.04 -21.11 3.63
N GLU A 89 1.87 -21.52 3.10
CA GLU A 89 0.63 -20.72 3.18
C GLU A 89 0.18 -20.40 4.61
N GLU A 90 0.52 -21.22 5.61
CA GLU A 90 0.11 -21.02 7.01
C GLU A 90 1.22 -20.41 7.89
N GLU A 91 2.42 -20.18 7.35
CA GLU A 91 3.56 -19.73 8.14
C GLU A 91 3.49 -18.23 8.48
N LEU A 92 3.77 -17.90 9.74
CA LEU A 92 3.86 -16.54 10.26
C LEU A 92 5.20 -16.37 11.00
N PRO A 93 5.96 -15.27 10.80
CA PRO A 93 5.66 -14.16 9.88
C PRO A 93 5.78 -14.57 8.41
N ARG A 94 4.99 -13.92 7.55
CA ARG A 94 5.07 -14.15 6.11
C ARG A 94 6.31 -13.48 5.53
N ALA A 95 6.77 -13.98 4.39
CA ALA A 95 7.86 -13.37 3.66
C ALA A 95 7.46 -11.99 3.12
N ALA A 96 8.45 -11.11 2.99
CA ALA A 96 8.31 -9.86 2.26
C ALA A 96 9.16 -9.93 0.99
N MET A 97 8.64 -9.46 -0.13
CA MET A 97 9.33 -9.44 -1.43
C MET A 97 9.06 -8.12 -2.15
N GLN A 98 9.92 -7.79 -3.10
CA GLN A 98 9.74 -6.67 -4.03
C GLN A 98 9.16 -7.20 -5.35
N TYR A 99 8.69 -6.31 -6.21
CA TYR A 99 8.06 -6.67 -7.48
C TYR A 99 8.66 -5.88 -8.63
N ASP A 100 9.00 -6.60 -9.70
CA ASP A 100 9.43 -6.08 -11.00
C ASP A 100 8.33 -6.39 -12.03
N ASP A 101 7.98 -5.41 -12.87
CA ASP A 101 6.86 -5.54 -13.81
C ASP A 101 7.11 -6.53 -14.97
N VAL A 102 8.38 -6.85 -15.22
CA VAL A 102 8.80 -7.82 -16.24
C VAL A 102 9.13 -9.17 -15.62
N LEU A 103 9.80 -9.19 -14.46
CA LEU A 103 10.36 -10.39 -13.85
C LEU A 103 9.50 -10.98 -12.73
N GLY A 104 8.57 -10.21 -12.15
CA GLY A 104 7.68 -10.65 -11.07
C GLY A 104 8.24 -10.42 -9.67
N PHE A 105 7.89 -11.28 -8.70
CA PHE A 105 8.34 -11.15 -7.31
C PHE A 105 9.80 -11.60 -7.11
N GLY A 106 10.54 -10.85 -6.28
CA GLY A 106 11.97 -11.09 -6.03
C GLY A 106 12.59 -10.02 -5.15
N PHE A 107 13.90 -9.78 -5.33
CA PHE A 107 14.70 -8.86 -4.52
C PHE A 107 15.65 -8.04 -5.39
N TYR A 108 15.70 -6.73 -5.14
CA TYR A 108 16.75 -5.86 -5.66
C TYR A 108 17.98 -5.93 -4.77
N HIS A 109 19.14 -6.04 -5.40
CA HIS A 109 20.45 -6.08 -4.77
C HIS A 109 21.34 -4.97 -5.31
N ASP A 110 21.78 -4.09 -4.42
CA ASP A 110 22.76 -3.06 -4.78
C ASP A 110 24.15 -3.67 -4.91
N ILE A 111 24.79 -3.39 -6.04
CA ILE A 111 26.15 -3.80 -6.34
C ILE A 111 27.08 -2.64 -6.04
N PHE A 112 28.06 -2.93 -5.19
CA PHE A 112 29.10 -1.98 -4.82
C PHE A 112 30.44 -2.41 -5.39
N ASP A 113 31.23 -1.44 -5.85
CA ASP A 113 32.60 -1.68 -6.24
C ASP A 113 33.39 -2.08 -4.99
N PRO A 114 34.03 -3.27 -4.96
CA PRO A 114 34.62 -3.80 -3.73
C PRO A 114 35.85 -3.01 -3.25
N VAL A 115 36.39 -2.10 -4.07
CA VAL A 115 37.59 -1.31 -3.76
C VAL A 115 37.23 0.08 -3.30
N SER A 116 36.37 0.77 -4.05
CA SER A 116 35.93 2.14 -3.77
C SER A 116 34.72 2.21 -2.84
N LEU A 117 34.01 1.08 -2.66
CA LEU A 117 32.69 1.00 -2.01
C LEU A 117 31.65 1.96 -2.62
N GLY A 118 31.91 2.44 -3.83
CA GLY A 118 30.97 3.24 -4.59
C GLY A 118 29.85 2.36 -5.13
N TYR A 119 28.63 2.90 -5.16
CA TYR A 119 27.51 2.30 -5.89
C TYR A 119 27.88 2.10 -7.36
N VAL A 120 27.58 0.92 -7.90
CA VAL A 120 27.83 0.57 -9.30
C VAL A 120 26.52 0.43 -10.05
N ASP A 121 25.66 -0.47 -9.58
CA ASP A 121 24.40 -0.81 -10.23
C ASP A 121 23.44 -1.50 -9.23
N THR A 122 22.22 -1.80 -9.67
CA THR A 122 21.26 -2.61 -8.92
C THR A 122 20.80 -3.76 -9.81
N GLU A 123 20.90 -5.00 -9.32
CA GLU A 123 20.40 -6.20 -10.00
C GLU A 123 19.14 -6.74 -9.31
N PHE A 124 18.29 -7.46 -10.05
CA PHE A 124 17.10 -8.09 -9.50
C PHE A 124 17.23 -9.61 -9.60
N THR A 125 17.02 -10.31 -8.48
CA THR A 125 16.93 -11.77 -8.44
C THR A 125 15.48 -12.19 -8.19
N THR A 126 14.95 -13.05 -9.06
CA THR A 126 13.57 -13.54 -8.93
C THR A 126 13.44 -14.51 -7.75
N ALA A 127 12.23 -14.66 -7.22
CA ALA A 127 11.94 -15.67 -6.19
C ALA A 127 12.33 -17.10 -6.65
N GLU A 128 12.14 -17.42 -7.93
CA GLU A 128 12.54 -18.72 -8.48
C GLU A 128 14.06 -18.94 -8.43
N GLU A 129 14.86 -17.92 -8.77
CA GLU A 129 16.32 -17.98 -8.72
C GLU A 129 16.86 -18.09 -7.29
N GLU A 130 16.17 -17.50 -6.32
CA GLU A 130 16.43 -17.68 -4.88
C GLU A 130 15.97 -19.06 -4.35
N GLY A 131 15.38 -19.91 -5.20
CA GLY A 131 14.88 -21.23 -4.82
C GLY A 131 13.62 -21.18 -3.95
N LEU A 132 12.87 -20.08 -4.01
CA LEU A 132 11.65 -19.85 -3.26
C LEU A 132 10.42 -20.34 -4.04
N ALA A 133 9.40 -20.76 -3.30
CA ALA A 133 8.15 -21.21 -3.94
C ALA A 133 7.37 -20.04 -4.55
N GLU A 134 6.54 -20.41 -5.53
CA GLU A 134 5.59 -19.54 -6.22
C GLU A 134 4.75 -18.71 -5.23
N VAL A 135 4.68 -17.39 -5.50
CA VAL A 135 3.81 -16.48 -4.77
C VAL A 135 2.37 -16.68 -5.25
N VAL A 136 1.47 -17.01 -4.32
CA VAL A 136 0.04 -17.28 -4.59
C VAL A 136 -0.87 -16.16 -4.12
N ALA A 137 -0.40 -15.30 -3.21
CA ALA A 137 -1.11 -14.08 -2.84
C ALA A 137 -0.13 -13.02 -2.36
N TRP A 138 -0.53 -11.75 -2.46
CA TRP A 138 0.27 -10.63 -1.97
C TRP A 138 -0.63 -9.53 -1.38
N ARG A 139 -0.04 -8.64 -0.58
CA ARG A 139 -0.64 -7.36 -0.21
C ARG A 139 0.45 -6.31 -0.04
N GLU A 140 0.10 -5.06 -0.30
CA GLU A 140 0.95 -3.94 0.06
C GLU A 140 1.14 -3.90 1.58
N ILE A 141 2.38 -3.74 2.02
CA ILE A 141 2.67 -3.43 3.42
C ILE A 141 2.42 -1.93 3.55
N ASP A 142 1.59 -1.52 4.51
CA ASP A 142 1.47 -0.09 4.83
C ASP A 142 2.88 0.40 5.15
N GLU A 143 3.44 1.23 4.26
CA GLU A 143 4.72 1.87 4.53
C GLU A 143 4.57 2.44 5.94
N PHE A 144 5.46 2.03 6.84
CA PHE A 144 5.67 2.84 8.02
C PHE A 144 6.04 4.19 7.43
N GLU A 145 5.10 5.16 7.44
CA GLU A 145 5.46 6.56 7.32
C GLU A 145 6.53 6.71 8.39
N SER A 146 7.81 6.67 7.98
CA SER A 146 8.89 6.91 8.90
C SER A 146 8.54 8.27 9.46
N GLU A 147 8.27 8.33 10.76
CA GLU A 147 8.29 9.60 11.47
C GLU A 147 9.66 10.19 11.10
N GLU A 148 9.68 11.14 10.17
CA GLU A 148 10.86 11.93 9.88
C GLU A 148 11.17 12.65 11.20
N GLU A 149 12.09 12.06 11.99
CA GLU A 149 12.68 12.67 13.18
C GLU A 149 13.67 13.78 12.81
#